data_AF-A0A1Z5SZU3-F1
#
_entry.id   AF-A0A1Z5SZU3-F1
#
_cell.length_a   1.000
_cell.length_b   1.000
_cell.length_c   1.000
_cell.angle_alpha   90.00
_cell.angle_beta   90.00
_cell.angle_gamma   90.00
#
_symmetry.space_group_name_H-M   'P 1'
#
loop_
_entity.id
_entity.type
_entity.pdbx_description
1 polymer ?
#
loop_
_entity_poly.entity_id
_entity_poly.type
_entity_poly.pdbx_seq_one_letter_code
_entity_poly.pdbx_strand_id
1 'polypeptide(L)'
;MSVAMENGPAIGQDKQNATSLAELNDRLDDLWIKYLDCLDRYQRAQESVQKAFSSGFFSLAQANFKSSAGRRYGQDFYDERMKASKRVQILENDDDRVLTISTNPAVAPGDSSEVSQHETEASQQPSPPSTPAPEDEDVKAADNSERSTILDDRQDQDSEKPGVTRQSAPRSPLTWFGILTPRELRSAQQSFSSAISIPTESAVNAAREMRQLEAEINRTRKAVRKAEKGGTA
;
A
#
# COMPACT_ATOMS: atom_id res chain seq x y z
N MET A 1 82.98 17.78 25.40
CA MET A 1 82.48 18.14 24.05
C MET A 1 82.39 16.85 23.25
N SER A 2 81.25 16.45 22.68
CA SER A 2 79.98 17.18 22.61
C SER A 2 78.74 16.28 22.65
N VAL A 3 77.71 16.76 23.35
CA VAL A 3 76.27 16.72 23.03
C VAL A 3 75.71 15.40 22.48
N ALA A 4 74.87 14.74 23.28
CA ALA A 4 73.93 13.74 22.80
C ALA A 4 72.81 14.40 21.97
N MET A 5 72.35 13.73 20.91
CA MET A 5 71.19 14.18 20.14
C MET A 5 69.89 13.65 20.76
N GLU A 6 68.99 14.58 21.06
CA GLU A 6 67.68 14.31 21.66
C GLU A 6 66.65 13.98 20.57
N ASN A 7 66.19 12.72 20.52
CA ASN A 7 65.17 12.28 19.57
C ASN A 7 63.76 12.65 20.07
N GLY A 8 63.16 13.71 19.53
CA GLY A 8 61.80 14.12 19.87
C GLY A 8 60.89 14.41 18.66
N PRO A 9 60.05 13.44 18.25
CA PRO A 9 58.85 13.75 17.45
C PRO A 9 57.54 13.09 17.93
N ALA A 10 57.56 12.19 18.93
CA ALA A 10 56.43 11.31 19.27
C ALA A 10 55.12 12.05 19.62
N ILE A 11 55.19 13.06 20.49
CA ILE A 11 54.04 13.77 21.09
C ILE A 11 53.10 14.40 20.04
N GLY A 12 53.59 14.68 18.82
CA GLY A 12 52.77 15.20 17.72
C GLY A 12 51.89 14.12 17.07
N GLN A 13 52.38 12.89 16.96
CA GLN A 13 51.70 11.79 16.28
C GLN A 13 50.57 11.22 17.15
N ASP A 14 50.80 11.05 18.45
CA ASP A 14 49.80 10.57 19.40
C ASP A 14 48.54 11.45 19.40
N LYS A 15 48.73 12.79 19.33
CA LYS A 15 47.62 13.75 19.27
C LYS A 15 46.85 13.66 17.96
N GLN A 16 47.53 13.53 16.82
CA GLN A 16 46.88 13.37 15.52
C GLN A 16 46.09 12.05 15.43
N ASN A 17 46.67 10.96 15.95
CA ASN A 17 45.99 9.66 16.07
C ASN A 17 44.75 9.74 16.98
N ALA A 18 44.84 10.44 18.12
CA ALA A 18 43.72 10.63 19.03
C ALA A 18 42.58 11.46 18.41
N THR A 19 42.89 12.54 17.69
CA THR A 19 41.88 13.32 16.95
C THR A 19 41.22 12.48 15.85
N SER A 20 42.01 11.75 15.05
CA SER A 20 41.45 10.89 13.99
C SER A 20 40.60 9.74 14.55
N LEU A 21 40.94 9.20 15.72
CA LEU A 21 40.14 8.19 16.41
C LEU A 21 38.81 8.78 16.94
N ALA A 22 38.80 10.03 17.43
CA ALA A 22 37.57 10.73 17.80
C ALA A 22 36.66 10.93 16.58
N GLU A 23 37.18 11.49 15.48
CA GLU A 23 36.44 11.69 14.22
C GLU A 23 35.82 10.39 13.66
N LEU A 24 36.53 9.26 13.82
CA LEU A 24 36.04 7.94 13.41
C LEU A 24 34.93 7.38 14.34
N ASN A 25 34.92 7.76 15.62
CA ASN A 25 33.87 7.40 16.57
C ASN A 25 32.64 8.31 16.41
N ASP A 26 32.83 9.62 16.26
CA ASP A 26 31.75 10.57 15.97
C ASP A 26 30.99 10.12 14.71
N ARG A 27 31.72 9.80 13.62
CA ARG A 27 31.13 9.24 12.39
C ARG A 27 30.44 7.89 12.60
N LEU A 28 30.87 7.08 13.56
CA LEU A 28 30.26 5.78 13.86
C LEU A 28 28.93 5.94 14.60
N ASP A 29 28.84 6.89 15.54
CA ASP A 29 27.59 7.21 16.24
C ASP A 29 26.60 7.90 15.29
N ASP A 30 27.08 8.78 14.41
CA ASP A 30 26.32 9.40 13.32
C ASP A 30 25.67 8.37 12.37
N LEU A 31 26.36 7.24 12.12
CA LEU A 31 25.83 6.11 11.36
C LEU A 31 24.82 5.26 12.16
N TRP A 32 25.02 5.11 13.46
CA TRP A 32 24.05 4.42 14.33
C TRP A 32 22.74 5.19 14.48
N ILE A 33 22.78 6.52 14.62
CA ILE A 33 21.60 7.38 14.66
C ILE A 33 20.76 7.17 13.39
N LYS A 34 21.40 7.30 12.20
CA LYS A 34 20.75 7.06 10.89
C LYS A 34 20.17 5.64 10.79
N TYR A 35 20.88 4.63 11.29
CA TYR A 35 20.39 3.25 11.29
C TYR A 35 19.16 3.05 12.20
N LEU A 36 19.13 3.69 13.37
CA LEU A 36 17.99 3.64 14.29
C LEU A 36 16.77 4.38 13.75
N ASP A 37 16.95 5.56 13.15
CA ASP A 37 15.90 6.29 12.43
C ASP A 37 15.35 5.48 11.24
N CYS A 38 16.21 4.69 10.59
CA CYS A 38 15.82 3.79 9.51
C CYS A 38 15.06 2.55 10.02
N LEU A 39 15.46 2.00 11.18
CA LEU A 39 14.78 0.90 11.86
C LEU A 39 13.36 1.31 12.31
N ASP A 40 13.21 2.50 12.89
CA ASP A 40 11.91 3.06 13.30
C ASP A 40 10.98 3.27 12.09
N ARG A 41 11.48 3.89 11.01
CA ARG A 41 10.74 4.01 9.74
C ARG A 41 10.29 2.64 9.20
N TYR A 42 11.17 1.65 9.23
CA TYR A 42 10.84 0.28 8.82
C TYR A 42 9.74 -0.34 9.70
N GLN A 43 9.83 -0.22 11.02
CA GLN A 43 8.85 -0.77 11.96
C GLN A 43 7.46 -0.13 11.78
N ARG A 44 7.38 1.21 11.77
CA ARG A 44 6.11 1.95 11.55
C ARG A 44 5.50 1.63 10.18
N ALA A 45 6.33 1.44 9.17
CA ALA A 45 5.88 1.01 7.83
C ALA A 45 5.29 -0.41 7.86
N GLN A 46 5.96 -1.37 8.51
CA GLN A 46 5.46 -2.74 8.69
C GLN A 46 4.15 -2.80 9.48
N GLU A 47 4.02 -2.04 10.58
CA GLU A 47 2.77 -1.94 11.34
C GLU A 47 1.60 -1.42 10.49
N SER A 48 1.86 -0.40 9.67
CA SER A 48 0.89 0.17 8.74
C SER A 48 0.47 -0.83 7.64
N VAL A 49 1.44 -1.55 7.06
CA VAL A 49 1.20 -2.67 6.13
C VAL A 49 0.35 -3.77 6.80
N GLN A 50 0.71 -4.22 8.01
CA GLN A 50 0.01 -5.26 8.73
C GLN A 50 -1.43 -4.87 9.09
N LYS A 51 -1.64 -3.63 9.55
CA LYS A 51 -2.97 -3.08 9.86
C LYS A 51 -3.87 -3.05 8.63
N ALA A 52 -3.34 -2.61 7.49
CA ALA A 52 -4.04 -2.56 6.22
C ALA A 52 -4.33 -3.96 5.63
N PHE A 53 -3.42 -4.94 5.77
CA PHE A 53 -3.72 -6.32 5.41
C PHE A 53 -4.78 -6.94 6.32
N SER A 54 -4.69 -6.73 7.64
CA SER A 54 -5.65 -7.28 8.61
C SER A 54 -7.07 -6.76 8.35
N SER A 55 -7.24 -5.46 8.08
CA SER A 55 -8.55 -4.91 7.71
C SER A 55 -9.02 -5.41 6.34
N GLY A 56 -8.12 -5.50 5.36
CA GLY A 56 -8.44 -6.01 4.02
C GLY A 56 -8.92 -7.46 4.02
N PHE A 57 -8.23 -8.34 4.75
CA PHE A 57 -8.64 -9.75 4.89
C PHE A 57 -9.93 -9.89 5.70
N PHE A 58 -10.15 -9.08 6.73
CA PHE A 58 -11.41 -9.07 7.48
C PHE A 58 -12.59 -8.65 6.61
N SER A 59 -12.47 -7.55 5.85
CA SER A 59 -13.50 -7.12 4.91
C SER A 59 -13.72 -8.14 3.78
N LEU A 60 -12.68 -8.79 3.27
CA LEU A 60 -12.80 -9.86 2.26
C LEU A 60 -13.52 -11.10 2.84
N ALA A 61 -13.23 -11.49 4.08
CA ALA A 61 -13.94 -12.56 4.77
C ALA A 61 -15.43 -12.21 4.98
N GLN A 62 -15.73 -10.96 5.37
CA GLN A 62 -17.10 -10.47 5.51
C GLN A 62 -17.86 -10.43 4.17
N ALA A 63 -17.20 -10.01 3.08
CA ALA A 63 -17.76 -10.07 1.73
C ALA A 63 -18.08 -11.51 1.31
N ASN A 64 -17.14 -12.44 1.52
CA ASN A 64 -17.34 -13.86 1.23
C ASN A 64 -18.47 -14.49 2.05
N PHE A 65 -18.62 -14.12 3.32
CA PHE A 65 -19.72 -14.59 4.18
C PHE A 65 -21.09 -14.05 3.74
N LYS A 66 -21.16 -12.81 3.26
CA LYS A 66 -22.39 -12.17 2.77
C LYS A 66 -22.76 -12.54 1.31
N SER A 67 -21.96 -13.37 0.64
CA SER A 67 -22.22 -13.77 -0.75
C SER A 67 -23.43 -14.70 -0.86
N SER A 68 -24.54 -14.18 -1.40
CA SER A 68 -25.85 -14.82 -1.46
C SER A 68 -25.92 -16.13 -2.27
N ALA A 69 -24.88 -16.46 -3.04
CA ALA A 69 -24.78 -17.67 -3.84
C ALA A 69 -23.72 -18.67 -3.31
N GLY A 70 -23.16 -18.45 -2.12
CA GLY A 70 -22.01 -19.21 -1.59
C GLY A 70 -20.71 -19.06 -2.39
N ARG A 71 -20.73 -18.22 -3.44
CA ARG A 71 -19.65 -18.02 -4.41
C ARG A 71 -18.63 -17.04 -3.85
N ARG A 72 -17.38 -17.49 -3.67
CA ARG A 72 -16.30 -16.70 -3.06
C ARG A 72 -15.68 -15.74 -4.07
N TYR A 73 -15.29 -14.55 -3.63
CA TYR A 73 -14.48 -13.62 -4.41
C TYR A 73 -13.05 -14.16 -4.51
N GLY A 74 -12.62 -14.45 -5.74
CA GLY A 74 -11.36 -15.13 -6.02
C GLY A 74 -11.02 -15.15 -7.52
N GLN A 75 -10.03 -15.97 -7.89
CA GLN A 75 -9.43 -15.99 -9.23
C GLN A 75 -10.41 -16.34 -10.36
N ASP A 76 -11.46 -17.09 -10.07
CA ASP A 76 -12.51 -17.54 -11.01
C ASP A 76 -13.29 -16.40 -11.70
N PHE A 77 -13.05 -15.14 -11.30
CA PHE A 77 -13.66 -13.94 -11.86
C PHE A 77 -12.67 -13.06 -12.64
N TYR A 78 -11.36 -13.33 -12.59
CA TYR A 78 -10.36 -12.40 -13.13
C TYR A 78 -10.44 -12.32 -14.66
N ASP A 79 -10.58 -11.10 -15.17
CA ASP A 79 -10.57 -10.79 -16.61
C ASP A 79 -9.17 -11.07 -17.19
N GLU A 80 -9.07 -11.94 -18.20
CA GLU A 80 -7.79 -12.26 -18.87
C GLU A 80 -7.07 -11.01 -19.42
N ARG A 81 -7.82 -9.95 -19.71
CA ARG A 81 -7.31 -8.66 -20.21
C ARG A 81 -6.85 -7.74 -19.08
N MET A 82 -6.74 -8.24 -17.84
CA MET A 82 -6.33 -7.45 -16.68
C MET A 82 -4.96 -6.79 -16.84
N LYS A 83 -4.82 -5.61 -16.23
CA LYS A 83 -3.58 -4.83 -16.20
C LYS A 83 -3.33 -4.40 -14.77
N ALA A 84 -2.08 -4.38 -14.33
CA ALA A 84 -1.74 -4.03 -12.95
C ALA A 84 -2.18 -2.60 -12.60
N SER A 85 -2.99 -2.41 -11.54
CA SER A 85 -3.43 -1.09 -11.06
C SER A 85 -2.35 -0.34 -10.28
N LYS A 86 -1.32 -1.05 -9.79
CA LYS A 86 -0.12 -0.51 -9.16
C LYS A 86 1.10 -0.97 -9.95
N ARG A 87 2.13 -0.12 -10.05
CA ARG A 87 3.37 -0.39 -10.77
C ARG A 87 4.57 0.06 -9.93
N VAL A 88 5.49 -0.86 -9.71
CA VAL A 88 6.78 -0.58 -9.08
C VAL A 88 7.73 -0.01 -10.13
N GLN A 89 8.44 1.05 -9.76
CA GLN A 89 9.57 1.60 -10.50
C GLN A 89 10.78 1.63 -9.56
N ILE A 90 11.99 1.54 -10.10
CA ILE A 90 13.24 1.72 -9.35
C ILE A 90 13.99 2.85 -10.06
N LEU A 91 14.23 3.93 -9.33
CA LEU A 91 14.97 5.10 -9.78
C LEU A 91 16.42 4.96 -9.30
N GLU A 92 17.39 5.24 -10.16
CA GLU A 92 18.82 5.19 -9.84
C GLU A 92 19.38 6.62 -9.75
N ASN A 93 19.82 7.02 -8.55
CA ASN A 93 20.30 8.38 -8.26
C ASN A 93 21.77 8.31 -7.75
N ASP A 94 22.74 8.47 -8.66
CA ASP A 94 24.21 8.35 -8.44
C ASP A 94 24.69 7.00 -7.84
N ASP A 95 24.32 6.68 -6.60
CA ASP A 95 24.55 5.39 -5.93
C ASP A 95 23.25 4.81 -5.29
N ASP A 96 22.16 5.59 -5.28
CA ASP A 96 20.93 5.24 -4.56
C ASP A 96 19.78 4.76 -5.46
N ARG A 97 19.43 3.48 -5.30
CA ARG A 97 18.27 2.81 -5.91
C ARG A 97 17.03 2.97 -5.04
N VAL A 98 16.21 3.97 -5.33
CA VAL A 98 14.93 4.21 -4.63
C VAL A 98 13.80 3.47 -5.34
N LEU A 99 13.02 2.69 -4.61
CA LEU A 99 11.79 2.07 -5.10
C LEU A 99 10.62 3.03 -4.96
N THR A 100 9.76 3.15 -5.97
CA THR A 100 8.53 3.96 -5.92
C THR A 100 7.34 3.21 -6.52
N ILE A 101 6.16 3.30 -5.88
CA ILE A 101 4.95 2.59 -6.29
C ILE A 101 3.89 3.55 -6.83
N SER A 102 3.79 3.59 -8.16
CA SER A 102 2.85 4.41 -8.92
C SER A 102 1.50 3.71 -9.15
N THR A 103 0.42 4.48 -9.25
CA THR A 103 -0.88 3.99 -9.76
C THR A 103 -0.90 4.01 -11.29
N ASN A 104 -1.52 3.00 -11.90
CA ASN A 104 -1.74 2.93 -13.34
C ASN A 104 -3.07 3.62 -13.69
N PRO A 105 -3.09 4.79 -14.36
CA PRO A 105 -4.31 5.56 -14.58
C PRO A 105 -5.36 4.81 -15.41
N ALA A 106 -4.95 3.89 -16.29
CA ALA A 106 -5.87 3.08 -17.10
C ALA A 106 -6.66 2.02 -16.30
N VAL A 107 -6.36 1.83 -15.02
CA VAL A 107 -6.95 0.81 -14.13
C VAL A 107 -7.25 1.40 -12.74
N ALA A 108 -7.45 2.72 -12.67
CA ALA A 108 -7.78 3.42 -11.44
C ALA A 108 -9.18 3.01 -10.91
N PRO A 109 -9.37 2.87 -9.60
CA PRO A 109 -10.70 2.67 -9.01
C PRO A 109 -11.49 3.99 -9.09
N GLY A 110 -12.28 4.15 -10.15
CA GLY A 110 -13.15 5.32 -10.39
C GLY A 110 -14.39 5.39 -9.48
N ASP A 111 -14.20 5.24 -8.17
CA ASP A 111 -15.25 5.32 -7.14
C ASP A 111 -14.93 6.47 -6.16
N SER A 112 -14.60 7.62 -6.74
CA SER A 112 -14.44 8.92 -6.05
C SER A 112 -15.33 9.95 -6.73
N SER A 113 -16.60 9.58 -6.92
CA SER A 113 -17.66 10.54 -7.24
C SER A 113 -17.81 11.52 -6.09
N GLU A 114 -17.93 12.80 -6.42
CA GLU A 114 -17.88 13.90 -5.46
C GLU A 114 -19.07 13.84 -4.49
N VAL A 115 -18.79 13.76 -3.19
CA VAL A 115 -19.80 14.03 -2.16
C VAL A 115 -19.90 15.54 -2.03
N SER A 116 -20.78 16.15 -2.83
CA SER A 116 -21.13 17.56 -2.70
C SER A 116 -21.56 17.84 -1.26
N GLN A 117 -20.90 18.81 -0.64
CA GLN A 117 -21.26 19.27 0.70
C GLN A 117 -22.63 19.93 0.64
N HIS A 118 -23.61 19.31 1.31
CA HIS A 118 -24.81 20.00 1.75
C HIS A 118 -25.11 19.61 3.19
N GLU A 119 -24.64 20.44 4.12
CA GLU A 119 -25.10 20.40 5.50
C GLU A 119 -26.56 20.88 5.52
N THR A 120 -27.47 20.03 6.01
CA THR A 120 -28.66 20.51 6.73
C THR A 120 -29.09 19.43 7.70
N GLU A 121 -29.19 19.76 8.98
CA GLU A 121 -29.72 18.85 10.00
C GLU A 121 -31.24 18.72 9.85
N ALA A 122 -31.76 17.49 9.87
CA ALA A 122 -33.17 17.21 10.14
C ALA A 122 -33.34 15.82 10.73
N SER A 123 -33.58 15.73 12.04
CA SER A 123 -33.88 14.47 12.72
C SER A 123 -35.22 13.88 12.27
N GLN A 124 -35.28 12.56 12.07
CA GLN A 124 -36.52 11.80 12.19
C GLN A 124 -36.27 10.30 12.46
N GLN A 125 -36.67 9.87 13.66
CA GLN A 125 -36.96 8.46 13.94
C GLN A 125 -38.31 8.06 13.33
N PRO A 126 -38.57 6.77 13.08
CA PRO A 126 -39.85 6.32 12.55
C PRO A 126 -40.97 6.35 13.61
N SER A 127 -42.16 6.74 13.19
CA SER A 127 -43.40 6.67 13.97
C SER A 127 -44.26 5.46 13.52
N PRO A 128 -45.05 4.83 14.43
CA PRO A 128 -45.82 3.62 14.12
C PRO A 128 -47.10 3.92 13.30
N PRO A 129 -47.69 2.88 12.66
CA PRO A 129 -48.90 3.03 11.85
C PRO A 129 -50.17 3.13 12.71
N SER A 130 -51.17 3.86 12.20
CA SER A 130 -52.52 3.93 12.75
C SER A 130 -53.57 3.66 11.68
N THR A 131 -54.52 2.79 11.99
CA THR A 131 -55.79 2.60 11.29
C THR A 131 -56.90 2.68 12.36
N PRO A 132 -58.10 3.17 12.02
CA PRO A 132 -59.16 2.21 11.65
C PRO A 132 -60.04 2.68 10.47
N ALA A 133 -60.91 1.76 10.03
CA ALA A 133 -61.97 1.92 9.02
C ALA A 133 -63.32 2.28 9.71
N PRO A 134 -64.55 2.02 9.19
CA PRO A 134 -65.04 1.37 7.94
C PRO A 134 -65.16 2.40 6.78
N GLU A 135 -65.94 2.29 5.70
CA GLU A 135 -66.86 1.27 5.10
C GLU A 135 -66.44 0.97 3.62
N ASP A 136 -66.97 0.02 2.82
CA ASP A 136 -68.07 -0.98 2.94
C ASP A 136 -67.81 -2.22 2.02
N GLU A 137 -68.85 -2.95 1.59
CA GLU A 137 -68.90 -4.13 0.68
C GLU A 137 -68.57 -3.81 -0.81
N ASP A 138 -68.09 -4.71 -1.68
CA ASP A 138 -68.71 -5.98 -2.13
C ASP A 138 -67.65 -7.00 -2.66
N VAL A 139 -68.08 -8.22 -2.99
CA VAL A 139 -67.26 -9.44 -3.03
C VAL A 139 -67.29 -10.13 -4.41
N LYS A 140 -66.14 -10.55 -4.95
CA LYS A 140 -65.98 -11.89 -5.58
C LYS A 140 -64.58 -12.33 -6.03
N ALA A 141 -64.34 -13.61 -5.76
CA ALA A 141 -63.65 -14.63 -6.57
C ALA A 141 -62.22 -14.36 -7.09
N ALA A 142 -61.30 -15.20 -6.62
CA ALA A 142 -60.05 -15.48 -7.31
C ALA A 142 -60.25 -16.55 -8.41
N ASP A 143 -59.37 -16.56 -9.40
CA ASP A 143 -58.93 -17.81 -10.06
C ASP A 143 -57.45 -17.71 -10.47
N ASN A 144 -56.87 -18.85 -10.83
CA ASN A 144 -55.45 -19.15 -10.98
C ASN A 144 -54.96 -19.06 -12.44
N SER A 145 -53.71 -18.63 -12.65
CA SER A 145 -52.90 -19.15 -13.76
C SER A 145 -51.40 -19.04 -13.51
N GLU A 146 -50.73 -20.18 -13.64
CA GLU A 146 -49.28 -20.31 -13.74
C GLU A 146 -48.80 -20.07 -15.19
N ARG A 147 -47.51 -20.41 -15.44
CA ARG A 147 -46.78 -20.50 -16.73
C ARG A 147 -46.07 -19.19 -17.13
N SER A 148 -44.73 -19.10 -17.05
CA SER A 148 -43.70 -19.63 -17.98
C SER A 148 -43.84 -19.07 -19.41
N THR A 149 -42.79 -18.87 -20.22
CA THR A 149 -41.48 -19.57 -20.34
C THR A 149 -40.56 -18.76 -21.28
N ILE A 150 -39.25 -19.11 -21.37
CA ILE A 150 -38.34 -18.90 -22.55
C ILE A 150 -37.97 -17.41 -22.85
N LEU A 151 -36.69 -16.96 -22.93
CA LEU A 151 -35.43 -17.41 -23.57
C LEU A 151 -35.34 -17.17 -25.09
N ASP A 152 -34.78 -16.02 -25.49
CA ASP A 152 -34.25 -15.69 -26.84
C ASP A 152 -33.28 -14.50 -26.57
N ASP A 153 -31.97 -14.66 -26.37
CA ASP A 153 -30.93 -15.14 -27.28
C ASP A 153 -30.98 -14.46 -28.66
N ARG A 154 -30.11 -13.46 -28.87
CA ARG A 154 -29.83 -12.87 -30.18
C ARG A 154 -28.35 -12.58 -30.32
N GLN A 155 -27.69 -13.54 -30.95
CA GLN A 155 -26.29 -13.53 -31.30
C GLN A 155 -25.91 -12.41 -32.30
N ASP A 156 -24.67 -11.92 -32.15
CA ASP A 156 -23.78 -11.21 -33.09
C ASP A 156 -24.36 -10.62 -34.39
N GLN A 157 -24.11 -9.31 -34.59
CA GLN A 157 -23.71 -8.82 -35.90
C GLN A 157 -22.44 -7.99 -35.80
N ASP A 158 -21.41 -8.44 -36.52
CA ASP A 158 -20.21 -7.66 -36.79
C ASP A 158 -20.55 -6.42 -37.63
N SER A 159 -19.86 -5.31 -37.36
CA SER A 159 -19.94 -4.09 -38.16
C SER A 159 -18.71 -3.23 -37.90
N GLU A 160 -17.58 -3.63 -38.49
CA GLU A 160 -16.35 -2.84 -38.43
C GLU A 160 -16.58 -1.42 -38.96
N LYS A 161 -16.24 -0.43 -38.14
CA LYS A 161 -16.00 0.94 -38.59
C LYS A 161 -14.63 1.40 -38.07
N PRO A 162 -13.69 1.78 -38.94
CA PRO A 162 -12.37 2.21 -38.50
C PRO A 162 -12.42 3.60 -37.87
N GLY A 163 -11.47 3.90 -36.99
CA GLY A 163 -11.03 5.28 -36.79
C GLY A 163 -11.59 6.09 -35.61
N VAL A 164 -12.00 5.48 -34.50
CA VAL A 164 -11.97 6.17 -33.20
C VAL A 164 -11.34 5.29 -32.12
N THR A 165 -10.12 5.61 -31.71
CA THR A 165 -9.50 5.06 -30.49
C THR A 165 -10.16 5.68 -29.26
N ARG A 166 -11.40 5.24 -28.99
CA ARG A 166 -12.17 5.59 -27.80
C ARG A 166 -11.37 5.16 -26.58
N GLN A 167 -10.73 6.11 -25.89
CA GLN A 167 -9.96 5.82 -24.69
C GLN A 167 -10.91 5.14 -23.69
N SER A 168 -10.67 3.86 -23.43
CA SER A 168 -11.53 3.06 -22.57
C SER A 168 -11.49 3.65 -21.16
N ALA A 169 -12.67 3.92 -20.60
CA ALA A 169 -12.79 4.41 -19.22
C ALA A 169 -12.03 3.46 -18.27
N PRO A 170 -11.37 3.99 -17.22
CA PRO A 170 -10.48 3.20 -16.37
C PRO A 170 -11.21 1.98 -15.79
N ARG A 171 -10.78 0.78 -16.22
CA ARG A 171 -11.49 -0.47 -15.94
C ARG A 171 -11.15 -0.92 -14.53
N SER A 172 -11.96 -0.48 -13.56
CA SER A 172 -11.81 -0.86 -12.15
C SER A 172 -11.84 -2.39 -12.00
N PRO A 173 -10.88 -3.02 -11.29
CA PRO A 173 -10.82 -4.48 -11.15
C PRO A 173 -11.98 -5.04 -10.31
N LEU A 174 -12.76 -4.18 -9.66
CA LEU A 174 -14.01 -4.58 -9.00
C LEU A 174 -15.06 -5.10 -9.98
N THR A 175 -15.14 -4.57 -11.22
CA THR A 175 -16.21 -4.96 -12.17
C THR A 175 -16.12 -6.41 -12.61
N TRP A 176 -14.98 -7.08 -12.38
CA TRP A 176 -14.77 -8.50 -12.60
C TRP A 176 -15.70 -9.36 -11.74
N PHE A 177 -16.05 -8.90 -10.54
CA PHE A 177 -16.94 -9.60 -9.60
C PHE A 177 -18.43 -9.30 -9.82
N GLY A 178 -18.79 -8.64 -10.92
CA GLY A 178 -20.15 -8.28 -11.29
C GLY A 178 -20.42 -6.77 -11.25
N ILE A 179 -21.63 -6.39 -11.69
CA ILE A 179 -22.06 -4.99 -11.83
C ILE A 179 -22.26 -4.33 -10.45
N LEU A 180 -22.78 -5.07 -9.47
CA LEU A 180 -23.04 -4.59 -8.11
C LEU A 180 -22.06 -5.24 -7.12
N THR A 181 -20.94 -4.56 -6.82
CA THR A 181 -19.96 -5.05 -5.84
C THR A 181 -20.33 -4.64 -4.40
N PRO A 182 -20.28 -5.57 -3.42
CA PRO A 182 -20.56 -5.24 -2.02
C PRO A 182 -19.60 -4.17 -1.47
N ARG A 183 -20.09 -3.39 -0.51
CA ARG A 183 -19.28 -2.39 0.21
C ARG A 183 -18.03 -3.01 0.83
N GLU A 184 -18.17 -4.21 1.38
CA GLU A 184 -17.11 -4.98 2.01
C GLU A 184 -15.99 -5.33 1.03
N LEU A 185 -16.33 -5.66 -0.23
CA LEU A 185 -15.35 -5.93 -1.27
C LEU A 185 -14.61 -4.65 -1.70
N ARG A 186 -15.31 -3.51 -1.75
CA ARG A 186 -14.69 -2.19 -1.97
C ARG A 186 -13.74 -1.81 -0.83
N SER A 187 -14.15 -1.99 0.43
CA SER A 187 -13.29 -1.76 1.60
C SER A 187 -12.06 -2.69 1.64
N ALA A 188 -12.22 -3.95 1.21
CA ALA A 188 -11.10 -4.88 1.05
C ALA A 188 -10.11 -4.38 -0.02
N GLN A 189 -10.59 -4.00 -1.22
CA GLN A 189 -9.76 -3.43 -2.28
C GLN A 189 -9.02 -2.17 -1.80
N GLN A 190 -9.71 -1.26 -1.10
CA GLN A 190 -9.12 -0.03 -0.57
C GLN A 190 -8.00 -0.33 0.44
N SER A 191 -8.25 -1.25 1.39
CA SER A 191 -7.26 -1.65 2.40
C SER A 191 -6.02 -2.28 1.77
N PHE A 192 -6.18 -3.26 0.87
CA PHE A 192 -5.05 -3.88 0.17
C PHE A 192 -4.30 -2.87 -0.72
N SER A 193 -5.03 -1.99 -1.44
CA SER A 193 -4.43 -0.95 -2.28
C SER A 193 -3.63 0.07 -1.47
N SER A 194 -4.04 0.35 -0.23
CA SER A 194 -3.30 1.20 0.70
C SER A 194 -2.02 0.51 1.19
N ALA A 195 -2.12 -0.76 1.62
CA ALA A 195 -0.97 -1.55 2.08
C ALA A 195 0.19 -1.55 1.07
N ILE A 196 -0.12 -1.84 -0.20
CA ILE A 196 0.86 -1.92 -1.31
C ILE A 196 1.24 -0.55 -1.92
N SER A 197 0.99 0.55 -1.21
CA SER A 197 1.42 1.90 -1.60
C SER A 197 2.56 2.38 -0.69
N ILE A 198 2.52 3.65 -0.24
CA ILE A 198 3.49 4.32 0.63
C ILE A 198 4.00 3.44 1.80
N PRO A 199 3.17 2.63 2.51
CA PRO A 199 3.67 1.76 3.58
C PRO A 199 4.65 0.69 3.09
N THR A 200 4.36 0.02 1.98
CA THR A 200 5.26 -0.98 1.38
C THR A 200 6.50 -0.32 0.78
N GLU A 201 6.33 0.84 0.13
CA GLU A 201 7.43 1.64 -0.42
C GLU A 201 8.44 2.06 0.66
N SER A 202 7.95 2.64 1.76
CA SER A 202 8.74 3.03 2.92
C SER A 202 9.46 1.82 3.55
N ALA A 203 8.77 0.69 3.74
CA ALA A 203 9.37 -0.52 4.30
C ALA A 203 10.51 -1.07 3.43
N VAL A 204 10.35 -1.11 2.10
CA VAL A 204 11.40 -1.63 1.21
C VAL A 204 12.59 -0.66 1.11
N ASN A 205 12.34 0.65 1.02
CA ASN A 205 13.40 1.66 0.97
C ASN A 205 14.20 1.70 2.28
N ALA A 206 13.53 1.70 3.45
CA ALA A 206 14.20 1.62 4.74
C ALA A 206 15.00 0.32 4.91
N ALA A 207 14.44 -0.84 4.53
CA ALA A 207 15.18 -2.11 4.56
C ALA A 207 16.38 -2.14 3.60
N ARG A 208 16.39 -1.33 2.54
CA ARG A 208 17.57 -1.15 1.66
C ARG A 208 18.63 -0.27 2.34
N GLU A 209 18.22 0.89 2.82
CA GLU A 209 19.08 1.88 3.48
C GLU A 209 19.78 1.30 4.73
N MET A 210 19.07 0.52 5.56
CA MET A 210 19.65 -0.23 6.68
C MET A 210 20.87 -1.07 6.25
N ARG A 211 20.81 -1.78 5.12
CA ARG A 211 21.92 -2.62 4.63
C ARG A 211 23.12 -1.82 4.13
N GLN A 212 22.89 -0.60 3.61
CA GLN A 212 23.97 0.33 3.25
C GLN A 212 24.67 0.83 4.52
N LEU A 213 23.88 1.26 5.51
CA LEU A 213 24.39 1.72 6.82
C LEU A 213 25.12 0.59 7.57
N GLU A 214 24.60 -0.64 7.57
CA GLU A 214 25.30 -1.83 8.10
C GLU A 214 26.67 -2.03 7.44
N ALA A 215 26.77 -1.87 6.12
CA ALA A 215 28.04 -1.99 5.40
C ALA A 215 29.02 -0.87 5.78
N GLU A 216 28.54 0.37 5.96
CA GLU A 216 29.37 1.49 6.42
C GLU A 216 29.80 1.37 7.88
N ILE A 217 28.90 1.04 8.80
CA ILE A 217 29.22 0.77 10.21
C ILE A 217 30.30 -0.33 10.29
N ASN A 218 30.19 -1.39 9.49
CA ASN A 218 31.20 -2.45 9.44
C ASN A 218 32.51 -2.05 8.74
N ARG A 219 32.56 -0.96 7.95
CA ARG A 219 33.80 -0.35 7.44
C ARG A 219 34.42 0.54 8.51
N THR A 220 33.66 1.47 9.10
CA THR A 220 34.13 2.39 10.15
C THR A 220 34.66 1.65 11.38
N ARG A 221 33.95 0.60 11.85
CA ARG A 221 34.42 -0.28 12.95
C ARG A 221 35.74 -0.99 12.64
N LYS A 222 36.08 -1.23 11.37
CA LYS A 222 37.39 -1.78 10.97
C LYS A 222 38.48 -0.70 10.92
N ALA A 223 38.11 0.54 10.58
CA ALA A 223 39.02 1.69 10.64
C ALA A 223 39.40 2.05 12.08
N VAL A 224 38.42 2.17 13.00
CA VAL A 224 38.66 2.40 14.44
C VAL A 224 39.62 1.34 15.00
N ARG A 225 39.32 0.04 14.80
CA ARG A 225 40.17 -1.08 15.20
C ARG A 225 41.57 -1.13 14.58
N LYS A 226 41.80 -0.38 13.50
CA LYS A 226 43.14 -0.20 12.91
C LYS A 226 43.86 0.99 13.55
N ALA A 227 43.17 2.10 13.83
CA ALA A 227 43.71 3.25 14.54
C ALA A 227 44.12 2.89 15.98
N GLU A 228 43.26 2.19 16.72
CA GLU A 228 43.54 1.66 18.08
C GLU A 228 44.86 0.86 18.13
N LYS A 229 45.08 0.00 17.13
CA LYS A 229 46.29 -0.85 17.02
C LYS A 229 47.50 -0.11 16.46
N GLY A 230 47.29 1.01 15.76
CA GLY A 230 48.35 1.87 15.24
C GLY A 230 48.91 2.84 16.27
N GLY A 231 48.14 3.17 17.31
CA GLY A 231 48.58 3.99 18.44
C GLY A 231 49.12 3.19 19.64
N THR A 232 49.44 1.91 19.46
CA THR A 232 49.90 0.99 20.52
C THR A 232 51.14 0.17 20.12
N ALA A 233 51.91 0.64 19.12
CA ALA A 233 53.09 -0.02 18.55
C ALA A 233 54.19 1.00 18.23
#